data_AF-A0A6L7WSN1-F1
#
_entry.id   AF-A0A6L7WSN1-F1
#
_cell.length_a   1.000
_cell.length_b   1.000
_cell.length_c   1.000
_cell.angle_alpha   90.00
_cell.angle_beta   90.00
_cell.angle_gamma   90.00
#
_symmetry.space_group_name_H-M   'P 1'
#
loop_
_entity.id
_entity.type
_entity.pdbx_description
1 polymer ?
#
loop_
_entity_poly.entity_id
_entity_poly.type
_entity_poly.pdbx_seq_one_letter_code
_entity_poly.pdbx_strand_id
1 'polypeptide(L)'
;MRAAATFLTGVHPKKTDGPDIRAGTSMDQIAAGVLGKETVLNSLELAIDPNELIGACEAGWSCAYANTLSWRNPTNPLPMENQPRAVFERLFGDTDNTTPEARLARIREDRSILDSLVHEVADFQRVLGPGDRTKVTQYLDAIRDIERRIQFAEAQSHRELPELARPSGGIPDTFEEHARMMVDLQVLAFQADLTRVITFMMSREVSPRTYPELGIPDPHHGLSHHQNRPEQMAKLAKLNQHHISQIAYFMEKLAATPDGDGTLLDQVLIQYGCGISDGNQHLHVNLPVLVAGGAAGRIKGGRHLRVAEETPLTNLQLAELLEHGE
;
A
#
# COMPACT_ATOMS: atom_id res chain seq x y z
N MET A 1 3.39 -14.36 11.41
CA MET A 1 3.33 -14.10 9.94
C MET A 1 1.93 -14.16 9.36
N ARG A 2 0.92 -13.77 10.14
CA ARG A 2 -0.49 -13.78 9.69
C ARG A 2 -1.11 -12.40 9.76
N ALA A 3 -0.57 -11.53 10.60
CA ALA A 3 -1.17 -10.26 10.93
C ALA A 3 -1.31 -9.37 9.68
N ALA A 4 -0.28 -9.29 8.83
CA ALA A 4 -0.28 -8.57 7.58
C ALA A 4 -1.38 -9.07 6.63
N ALA A 5 -1.45 -10.38 6.38
CA ALA A 5 -2.50 -10.97 5.57
C ALA A 5 -3.91 -10.75 6.16
N THR A 6 -4.07 -10.69 7.48
CA THR A 6 -5.37 -10.52 8.13
C THR A 6 -5.79 -9.06 8.31
N PHE A 7 -4.86 -8.11 8.38
CA PHE A 7 -5.14 -6.74 8.85
C PHE A 7 -6.15 -6.02 7.96
N LEU A 8 -6.00 -6.12 6.64
CA LEU A 8 -6.94 -5.53 5.67
C LEU A 8 -7.96 -6.53 5.11
N THR A 9 -7.78 -7.84 5.31
CA THR A 9 -8.72 -8.85 4.77
C THR A 9 -9.74 -9.34 5.78
N GLY A 10 -9.42 -9.28 7.08
CA GLY A 10 -10.22 -9.90 8.15
C GLY A 10 -10.32 -11.43 8.07
N VAL A 11 -9.58 -12.08 7.17
CA VAL A 11 -9.69 -13.52 6.88
C VAL A 11 -8.45 -14.25 7.38
N HIS A 12 -8.66 -15.33 8.13
CA HIS A 12 -7.57 -16.24 8.49
C HIS A 12 -6.98 -16.88 7.22
N PRO A 13 -5.69 -16.64 6.90
CA PRO A 13 -5.10 -17.19 5.70
C PRO A 13 -5.00 -18.72 5.79
N LYS A 14 -5.11 -19.39 4.64
CA LYS A 14 -4.87 -20.84 4.55
C LYS A 14 -3.41 -21.14 4.87
N LYS A 15 -3.17 -22.00 5.86
CA LYS A 15 -1.83 -22.51 6.15
C LYS A 15 -1.33 -23.35 4.97
N THR A 16 -0.35 -22.84 4.27
CA THR A 16 0.34 -23.49 3.15
C THR A 16 1.67 -22.81 2.90
N ASP A 17 2.70 -23.57 2.54
CA ASP A 17 3.97 -23.12 1.98
C ASP A 17 4.00 -23.27 0.44
N GLY A 18 2.94 -23.82 -0.15
CA GLY A 18 2.77 -24.04 -1.58
C GLY A 18 2.12 -22.88 -2.33
N PRO A 19 1.87 -23.06 -3.64
CA PRO A 19 1.29 -22.04 -4.52
C PRO A 19 -0.21 -21.82 -4.30
N ASP A 20 -0.87 -22.65 -3.49
CA ASP A 20 -2.31 -22.65 -3.22
C ASP A 20 -2.71 -21.72 -2.07
N ILE A 21 -2.05 -20.56 -2.02
CA ILE A 21 -2.31 -19.48 -1.05
C ILE A 21 -3.75 -19.01 -1.13
N ARG A 22 -4.32 -18.69 0.04
CA ARG A 22 -5.68 -18.16 0.13
C ARG A 22 -5.85 -17.26 1.36
N ALA A 23 -6.31 -16.03 1.15
CA ALA A 23 -6.76 -15.10 2.18
C ALA A 23 -8.16 -14.56 1.79
N GLY A 24 -8.42 -13.27 1.98
CA GLY A 24 -9.61 -12.57 1.49
C GLY A 24 -9.22 -11.44 0.53
N THR A 25 -10.22 -10.83 -0.13
CA THR A 25 -10.02 -9.52 -0.77
C THR A 25 -9.80 -8.49 0.33
N SER A 26 -8.75 -7.67 0.21
CA SER A 26 -8.44 -6.66 1.21
C SER A 26 -9.32 -5.41 1.04
N MET A 27 -9.57 -4.70 2.14
CA MET A 27 -10.39 -3.50 2.19
C MET A 27 -9.95 -2.43 1.18
N ASP A 28 -8.64 -2.19 1.05
CA ASP A 28 -8.10 -1.25 0.07
C ASP A 28 -8.45 -1.65 -1.36
N GLN A 29 -8.49 -2.95 -1.67
CA GLN A 29 -8.85 -3.44 -3.00
C GLN A 29 -10.36 -3.43 -3.24
N ILE A 30 -11.18 -3.53 -2.18
CA ILE A 30 -12.62 -3.24 -2.27
C ILE A 30 -12.82 -1.76 -2.62
N ALA A 31 -12.13 -0.85 -1.91
CA ALA A 31 -12.18 0.59 -2.19
C ALA A 31 -11.68 0.91 -3.61
N ALA A 32 -10.56 0.32 -4.05
CA ALA A 32 -9.99 0.52 -5.38
C ALA A 32 -10.93 0.05 -6.50
N GLY A 33 -11.75 -0.99 -6.26
CA GLY A 33 -12.78 -1.45 -7.18
C GLY A 33 -13.89 -0.43 -7.44
N VAL A 34 -14.03 0.59 -6.59
CA VAL A 34 -14.99 1.70 -6.74
C VAL A 34 -14.26 2.99 -7.08
N LEU A 35 -13.39 3.47 -6.19
CA LEU A 35 -12.72 4.77 -6.28
C LEU A 35 -11.63 4.81 -7.35
N GLY A 36 -10.99 3.68 -7.64
CA GLY A 36 -9.93 3.57 -8.64
C GLY A 36 -10.43 3.67 -10.07
N LYS A 37 -11.74 3.78 -10.30
CA LYS A 37 -12.35 3.94 -11.63
C LYS A 37 -12.23 5.34 -12.19
N GLU A 38 -11.79 6.31 -11.39
CA GLU A 38 -11.70 7.72 -11.79
C GLU A 38 -10.25 8.22 -11.91
N THR A 39 -9.27 7.35 -11.69
CA THR A 39 -7.85 7.70 -11.65
C THR A 39 -7.02 6.77 -12.53
N VAL A 40 -5.82 7.22 -12.89
CA VAL A 40 -4.89 6.42 -13.72
C VAL A 40 -4.59 5.09 -13.04
N LEU A 41 -4.13 5.10 -11.79
CA LEU A 41 -3.90 3.89 -11.01
C LEU A 41 -5.16 3.58 -10.17
N ASN A 42 -5.64 2.34 -10.23
CA ASN A 42 -6.73 1.91 -9.33
C ASN A 42 -6.31 2.01 -7.86
N SER A 43 -5.05 1.67 -7.58
CA SER A 43 -4.42 1.69 -6.27
C SER A 43 -2.89 1.73 -6.38
N LEU A 44 -2.22 2.12 -5.29
CA LEU A 44 -0.77 2.16 -5.16
C LEU A 44 -0.31 1.40 -3.90
N GLU A 45 0.47 0.34 -4.08
CA GLU A 45 0.93 -0.56 -3.02
C GLU A 45 2.41 -0.30 -2.74
N LEU A 46 2.72 0.19 -1.54
CA LEU A 46 4.03 0.68 -1.14
C LEU A 46 4.56 -0.06 0.09
N ALA A 47 5.87 -0.16 0.22
CA ALA A 47 6.53 -0.69 1.41
C ALA A 47 7.88 -0.02 1.67
N ILE A 48 8.44 -0.24 2.86
CA ILE A 48 9.82 0.15 3.19
C ILE A 48 10.77 -1.05 3.16
N ASP A 49 10.35 -2.16 3.74
CA ASP A 49 11.18 -3.36 3.75
C ASP A 49 11.22 -4.02 2.36
N PRO A 50 12.39 -4.54 1.92
CA PRO A 50 12.55 -5.15 0.60
C PRO A 50 11.72 -6.42 0.43
N ASN A 51 11.31 -6.68 -0.82
CA ASN A 51 10.54 -7.88 -1.18
C ASN A 51 11.38 -9.17 -1.19
N GLU A 52 12.70 -9.05 -1.16
CA GLU A 52 13.67 -10.14 -1.35
C GLU A 52 13.85 -11.05 -0.12
N LEU A 53 13.04 -10.88 0.93
CA LEU A 53 13.01 -11.74 2.12
C LEU A 53 12.39 -13.13 1.85
N ILE A 54 12.64 -13.71 0.67
CA ILE A 54 12.23 -15.06 0.30
C ILE A 54 12.90 -16.04 1.28
N GLY A 55 12.09 -16.80 2.03
CA GLY A 55 12.58 -17.82 2.96
C GLY A 55 12.80 -17.35 4.40
N ALA A 56 12.64 -16.06 4.71
CA ALA A 56 12.57 -15.57 6.10
C ALA A 56 11.18 -15.80 6.74
N CYS A 57 10.38 -16.69 6.14
CA CYS A 57 8.96 -16.89 6.43
C CYS A 57 8.73 -18.09 7.36
N GLU A 58 7.57 -18.13 8.01
CA GLU A 58 7.28 -19.04 9.13
C GLU A 58 7.04 -20.41 8.51
N ALA A 59 7.65 -21.45 9.08
CA ALA A 59 7.54 -22.79 8.51
C ALA A 59 6.06 -23.21 8.33
N GLY A 60 5.71 -23.61 7.11
CA GLY A 60 4.34 -23.96 6.72
C GLY A 60 3.45 -22.77 6.33
N TRP A 61 4.01 -21.57 6.19
CA TRP A 61 3.33 -20.39 5.68
C TRP A 61 4.08 -19.77 4.50
N SER A 62 3.34 -19.44 3.45
CA SER A 62 3.84 -18.74 2.28
C SER A 62 4.27 -17.32 2.63
N CYS A 63 5.41 -16.89 2.08
CA CYS A 63 5.91 -15.53 2.22
C CYS A 63 4.93 -14.46 1.74
N ALA A 64 3.99 -14.82 0.85
CA ALA A 64 2.94 -13.91 0.41
C ALA A 64 2.16 -13.29 1.60
N TYR A 65 1.97 -14.04 2.70
CA TYR A 65 1.21 -13.57 3.86
C TYR A 65 1.94 -12.55 4.73
N ALA A 66 3.27 -12.47 4.64
CA ALA A 66 4.09 -11.46 5.32
C ALA A 66 4.48 -10.30 4.39
N ASN A 67 4.36 -10.51 3.08
CA ASN A 67 4.93 -9.60 2.09
C ASN A 67 3.98 -8.56 1.53
N THR A 68 2.68 -8.68 1.81
CA THR A 68 1.70 -7.70 1.39
C THR A 68 0.53 -7.59 2.37
N LEU A 69 -0.06 -6.40 2.43
CA LEU A 69 -1.37 -6.13 3.04
C LEU A 69 -2.49 -6.20 1.98
N SER A 70 -2.16 -6.03 0.70
CA SER A 70 -3.11 -5.82 -0.39
C SER A 70 -3.36 -7.11 -1.16
N TRP A 71 -4.61 -7.54 -1.18
CA TRP A 71 -5.09 -8.75 -1.83
C TRP A 71 -6.23 -8.39 -2.78
N ARG A 72 -5.95 -8.42 -4.08
CA ARG A 72 -6.94 -8.09 -5.11
C ARG A 72 -8.13 -9.05 -5.06
N ASN A 73 -7.86 -10.31 -4.75
CA ASN A 73 -8.86 -11.34 -4.52
C ASN A 73 -8.27 -12.41 -3.58
N PRO A 74 -9.05 -13.40 -3.13
CA PRO A 74 -8.60 -14.39 -2.15
C PRO A 74 -7.30 -15.12 -2.50
N THR A 75 -6.88 -15.17 -3.77
CA THR A 75 -5.70 -15.92 -4.22
C THR A 75 -4.65 -15.04 -4.90
N ASN A 76 -4.85 -13.72 -4.94
CA ASN A 76 -3.99 -12.81 -5.69
C ASN A 76 -3.46 -11.68 -4.78
N PRO A 77 -2.32 -11.90 -4.10
CA PRO A 77 -1.61 -10.85 -3.38
C PRO A 77 -0.99 -9.85 -4.37
N LEU A 78 -1.08 -8.55 -4.07
CA LEU A 78 -0.43 -7.51 -4.86
C LEU A 78 0.98 -7.24 -4.35
N PRO A 79 2.00 -7.13 -5.23
CA PRO A 79 3.35 -6.78 -4.83
C PRO A 79 3.39 -5.34 -4.33
N MET A 80 4.19 -5.10 -3.29
CA MET A 80 4.42 -3.76 -2.75
C MET A 80 5.74 -3.22 -3.29
N GLU A 81 5.77 -1.97 -3.75
CA GLU A 81 7.00 -1.34 -4.24
C GLU A 81 7.72 -0.60 -3.11
N ASN A 82 9.03 -0.84 -2.97
CA ASN A 82 9.85 -0.18 -1.96
C ASN A 82 10.94 0.72 -2.56
N GLN A 83 11.14 0.70 -3.87
CA GLN A 83 12.12 1.54 -4.55
C GLN A 83 11.49 2.88 -4.95
N PRO A 84 11.93 4.01 -4.38
CA PRO A 84 11.33 5.32 -4.68
C PRO A 84 11.36 5.68 -6.16
N ARG A 85 12.43 5.32 -6.87
CA ARG A 85 12.55 5.54 -8.31
C ARG A 85 11.50 4.75 -9.10
N ALA A 86 11.25 3.48 -8.76
CA ALA A 86 10.24 2.67 -9.42
C ALA A 86 8.83 3.21 -9.15
N VAL A 87 8.56 3.70 -7.93
CA VAL A 87 7.30 4.40 -7.61
C VAL A 87 7.16 5.67 -8.46
N PHE A 88 8.19 6.50 -8.53
CA PHE A 88 8.18 7.72 -9.35
C PHE A 88 7.91 7.40 -10.83
N GLU A 89 8.59 6.40 -11.39
CA GLU A 89 8.39 5.96 -12.77
C GLU A 89 6.99 5.38 -13.00
N ARG A 90 6.41 4.67 -12.01
CA ARG A 90 5.02 4.19 -12.08
C ARG A 90 4.01 5.35 -12.05
N LEU A 91 4.32 6.46 -11.38
CA LEU A 91 3.45 7.63 -11.27
C LEU A 91 3.58 8.57 -12.48
N PHE A 92 4.81 8.78 -12.98
CA PHE A 92 5.11 9.87 -13.92
C PHE A 92 5.80 9.41 -15.22
N GLY A 93 6.20 8.14 -15.32
CA GLY A 93 6.95 7.58 -16.45
C GLY A 93 8.47 7.76 -16.35
N ASP A 94 9.19 7.14 -17.29
CA ASP A 94 10.66 7.05 -17.35
C ASP A 94 11.31 8.18 -18.18
N THR A 95 10.93 9.43 -17.98
CA THR A 95 11.60 10.56 -18.65
C THR A 95 11.98 11.65 -17.66
N ASP A 96 13.14 12.25 -17.91
CA ASP A 96 13.58 13.49 -17.26
C ASP A 96 12.75 14.71 -17.71
N ASN A 97 11.81 14.49 -18.64
CA ASN A 97 10.88 15.47 -19.17
C ASN A 97 9.43 15.07 -18.82
N THR A 98 8.84 15.77 -17.85
CA THR A 98 7.45 15.63 -17.41
C THR A 98 6.48 16.51 -18.21
N THR A 99 6.91 17.10 -19.33
CA THR A 99 6.03 17.97 -20.12
C THR A 99 4.82 17.21 -20.68
N PRO A 100 3.68 17.90 -20.86
CA PRO A 100 2.48 17.34 -21.47
C PRO A 100 2.73 16.59 -22.80
N GLU A 101 3.60 17.11 -23.66
CA GLU A 101 3.87 16.56 -24.99
C GLU A 101 4.64 15.22 -24.92
N ALA A 102 5.65 15.15 -24.05
CA ALA A 102 6.43 13.92 -23.83
C ALA A 102 5.56 12.81 -23.24
N ARG A 103 4.66 13.17 -22.31
CA ARG A 103 3.67 12.26 -21.73
C ARG A 103 2.70 11.73 -22.78
N LEU A 104 2.15 12.60 -23.64
CA LEU A 104 1.23 12.20 -24.72
C LEU A 104 1.84 11.25 -25.74
N ALA A 105 3.11 11.48 -26.12
CA ALA A 105 3.80 10.62 -27.07
C ALA A 105 3.91 9.18 -26.54
N ARG A 106 4.25 9.01 -25.26
CA ARG A 106 4.34 7.70 -24.59
C ARG A 106 3.00 6.98 -24.53
N ILE A 107 1.95 7.68 -24.12
CA ILE A 107 0.62 7.06 -23.99
C ILE A 107 0.15 6.47 -25.33
N ARG A 108 0.48 7.15 -26.44
CA ARG A 108 0.19 6.64 -27.80
C ARG A 108 1.02 5.41 -28.16
N GLU A 109 2.28 5.37 -27.76
CA GLU A 109 3.16 4.21 -27.99
C GLU A 109 2.68 2.99 -27.20
N ASP A 110 2.42 3.16 -25.90
CA ASP A 110 1.92 2.10 -25.00
C ASP A 110 0.60 1.51 -25.51
N ARG A 111 -0.32 2.36 -26.00
CA ARG A 111 -1.58 1.94 -26.61
C ARG A 111 -1.38 1.06 -27.83
N SER A 112 -0.47 1.45 -28.72
CA SER A 112 -0.19 0.69 -29.94
C SER A 112 0.39 -0.69 -29.62
N ILE A 113 1.23 -0.80 -28.58
CA ILE A 113 1.77 -2.08 -28.11
C ILE A 113 0.65 -2.93 -27.52
N LEU A 114 -0.20 -2.34 -26.67
CA LEU A 114 -1.26 -3.09 -26.00
C LEU A 114 -2.32 -3.64 -26.97
N ASP A 115 -2.73 -2.82 -27.95
CA ASP A 115 -3.69 -3.21 -28.99
C ASP A 115 -3.19 -4.46 -29.76
N SER A 116 -1.87 -4.59 -29.95
CA SER A 116 -1.28 -5.77 -30.60
C SER A 116 -1.37 -7.04 -29.74
N LEU A 117 -1.23 -6.93 -28.41
CA LEU A 117 -1.21 -8.06 -27.47
C LEU A 117 -2.61 -8.58 -27.15
N VAL A 118 -3.62 -7.70 -27.07
CA VAL A 118 -5.01 -8.07 -26.75
C VAL A 118 -5.57 -9.07 -27.77
N HIS A 119 -5.28 -8.84 -29.05
CA HIS A 119 -5.73 -9.74 -30.13
C HIS A 119 -5.15 -11.15 -30.01
N GLU A 120 -3.87 -11.27 -29.65
CA GLU A 120 -3.20 -12.58 -29.52
C GLU A 120 -3.68 -13.38 -28.30
N VAL A 121 -3.94 -12.71 -27.17
CA VAL A 121 -4.37 -13.38 -25.93
C VAL A 121 -5.79 -13.91 -26.02
N ALA A 122 -6.69 -13.18 -26.70
CA ALA A 122 -8.08 -13.59 -26.88
C ALA A 122 -8.21 -14.91 -27.68
N ASP A 123 -7.35 -15.11 -28.69
CA ASP A 123 -7.30 -16.35 -29.46
C ASP A 123 -6.66 -17.49 -28.65
N PHE A 124 -5.63 -17.19 -27.86
CA PHE A 124 -4.96 -18.17 -27.01
C PHE A 124 -5.88 -18.74 -25.91
N GLN A 125 -6.77 -17.93 -25.32
CA GLN A 125 -7.72 -18.37 -24.29
C GLN A 125 -8.64 -19.52 -24.72
N ARG A 126 -8.96 -19.60 -26.02
CA ARG A 126 -9.89 -20.62 -26.55
C ARG A 126 -9.30 -22.03 -26.49
N VAL A 127 -7.97 -22.14 -26.42
CA VAL A 127 -7.23 -23.41 -26.52
C VAL A 127 -6.81 -23.92 -25.13
N LEU A 128 -6.91 -23.11 -24.08
CA LEU A 128 -6.39 -23.43 -22.75
C LEU A 128 -7.33 -24.28 -21.89
N GLY A 129 -6.69 -25.16 -21.10
CA GLY A 129 -7.34 -25.96 -20.07
C GLY A 129 -7.71 -25.14 -18.80
N PRO A 130 -8.51 -25.70 -17.88
CA PRO A 130 -9.10 -24.95 -16.77
C PRO A 130 -8.09 -24.28 -15.82
N GLY A 131 -6.93 -24.90 -15.56
CA GLY A 131 -5.90 -24.34 -14.67
C GLY A 131 -5.19 -23.12 -15.26
N ASP A 132 -4.89 -23.15 -16.55
CA ASP A 132 -4.21 -22.04 -17.24
C ASP A 132 -5.14 -20.85 -17.47
N ARG A 133 -6.45 -21.10 -17.59
CA ARG A 133 -7.46 -20.03 -17.71
C ARG A 133 -7.43 -19.06 -16.54
N THR A 134 -7.17 -19.52 -15.32
CA THR A 134 -7.07 -18.62 -14.15
C THR A 134 -5.90 -17.64 -14.30
N LYS A 135 -4.73 -18.12 -14.71
CA LYS A 135 -3.55 -17.26 -14.94
C LYS A 135 -3.77 -16.28 -16.08
N VAL A 136 -4.37 -16.75 -17.18
CA VAL A 136 -4.67 -15.87 -18.32
C VAL A 136 -5.77 -14.87 -17.99
N THR A 137 -6.73 -15.21 -17.13
CA THR A 137 -7.71 -14.24 -16.62
C THR A 137 -7.04 -13.13 -15.82
N GLN A 138 -6.12 -13.49 -14.91
CA GLN A 138 -5.32 -12.49 -14.18
C GLN A 138 -4.50 -11.60 -15.13
N TYR A 139 -3.94 -12.18 -16.18
CA TYR A 139 -3.20 -11.44 -17.21
C TYR A 139 -4.11 -10.48 -18.01
N LEU A 140 -5.31 -10.92 -18.41
CA LEU A 140 -6.28 -10.05 -19.09
C LEU A 140 -6.79 -8.92 -18.19
N ASP A 141 -7.00 -9.19 -16.90
CA ASP A 141 -7.37 -8.14 -15.94
C ASP A 141 -6.25 -7.11 -15.81
N ALA A 142 -4.98 -7.54 -15.82
CA ALA A 142 -3.83 -6.64 -15.86
C ALA A 142 -3.77 -5.82 -17.16
N ILE A 143 -4.06 -6.42 -18.32
CA ILE A 143 -4.15 -5.69 -19.61
C ILE A 143 -5.25 -4.63 -19.56
N ARG A 144 -6.45 -4.97 -19.10
CA ARG A 144 -7.56 -4.00 -18.95
C ARG A 144 -7.21 -2.86 -18.00
N ASP A 145 -6.50 -3.14 -16.91
CA ASP A 145 -5.99 -2.11 -16.01
C ASP A 145 -5.03 -1.15 -16.75
N ILE A 146 -4.21 -1.66 -17.68
CA ILE A 146 -3.31 -0.83 -18.51
C ILE A 146 -4.08 -0.04 -19.56
N GLU A 147 -5.07 -0.62 -20.24
CA GLU A 147 -5.93 0.13 -21.19
C GLU A 147 -6.61 1.32 -20.51
N ARG A 148 -7.16 1.10 -19.31
CA ARG A 148 -7.77 2.19 -18.53
C ARG A 148 -6.75 3.25 -18.13
N ARG A 149 -5.55 2.84 -17.70
CA ARG A 149 -4.44 3.78 -17.39
C ARG A 149 -4.13 4.69 -18.57
N ILE A 150 -4.02 4.11 -19.77
CA ILE A 150 -3.77 4.85 -21.02
C ILE A 150 -4.89 5.85 -21.28
N GLN A 151 -6.16 5.44 -21.15
CA GLN A 151 -7.32 6.32 -21.36
C GLN A 151 -7.34 7.49 -20.37
N PHE A 152 -7.10 7.25 -19.08
CA PHE A 152 -7.04 8.31 -18.08
C PHE A 152 -5.84 9.23 -18.27
N ALA A 153 -4.69 8.67 -18.62
CA ALA A 153 -3.49 9.45 -18.88
C ALA A 153 -3.67 10.36 -20.12
N GLU A 154 -4.38 9.89 -21.15
CA GLU A 154 -4.81 10.71 -22.30
C GLU A 154 -5.73 11.86 -21.85
N ALA A 155 -6.72 11.57 -21.01
CA ALA A 155 -7.67 12.58 -20.53
C ALA A 155 -7.01 13.64 -19.61
N GLN A 156 -6.02 13.24 -18.82
CA GLN A 156 -5.31 14.10 -17.86
C GLN A 156 -4.01 14.71 -18.43
N SER A 157 -3.75 14.56 -19.72
CA SER A 157 -2.47 14.92 -20.34
C SER A 157 -2.11 16.41 -20.26
N HIS A 158 -3.08 17.28 -20.03
CA HIS A 158 -2.90 18.73 -19.91
C HIS A 158 -2.72 19.22 -18.47
N ARG A 159 -2.86 18.34 -17.47
CA ARG A 159 -2.70 18.72 -16.06
C ARG A 159 -1.24 19.05 -15.77
N GLU A 160 -0.99 20.23 -15.24
CA GLU A 160 0.32 20.64 -14.74
C GLU A 160 0.68 19.82 -13.49
N LEU A 161 1.87 19.23 -13.51
CA LEU A 161 2.40 18.46 -12.39
C LEU A 161 3.40 19.34 -11.62
N PRO A 162 3.50 19.20 -10.28
CA PRO A 162 4.56 19.84 -9.52
C PRO A 162 5.93 19.43 -10.08
N GLU A 163 6.87 20.38 -10.18
CA GLU A 163 8.25 20.05 -10.49
C GLU A 163 8.86 19.27 -9.30
N LEU A 164 8.94 17.95 -9.44
CA LEU A 164 9.73 17.11 -8.55
C LEU A 164 10.96 16.62 -9.31
N ALA A 165 12.13 16.83 -8.72
CA ALA A 165 13.34 16.17 -9.18
C ALA A 165 13.16 14.65 -9.05
N ARG A 166 13.28 13.93 -10.17
CA ARG A 166 13.32 12.47 -10.18
C ARG A 166 14.34 11.99 -9.13
N PRO A 167 13.98 11.05 -8.24
CA PRO A 167 14.94 10.47 -7.30
C PRO A 167 16.13 9.87 -8.08
N SER A 168 17.31 10.49 -7.93
CA SER A 168 18.51 10.14 -8.70
C SER A 168 19.37 9.03 -8.05
N GLY A 169 18.89 8.44 -6.96
CA GLY A 169 19.56 7.40 -6.18
C GLY A 169 18.71 6.15 -5.96
N GLY A 170 19.29 5.17 -5.25
CA GLY A 170 18.61 3.96 -4.80
C GLY A 170 17.73 4.20 -3.56
N ILE A 171 17.46 3.12 -2.83
CA ILE A 171 16.79 3.19 -1.53
C ILE A 171 17.68 3.99 -0.55
N PRO A 172 17.16 5.01 0.17
CA PRO A 172 17.92 5.74 1.17
C PRO A 172 18.47 4.86 2.30
N ASP A 173 19.58 5.29 2.90
CA ASP A 173 20.29 4.49 3.92
C ASP A 173 19.52 4.41 5.24
N THR A 174 18.86 5.49 5.65
CA THR A 174 18.10 5.55 6.89
C THR A 174 16.61 5.26 6.67
N PHE A 175 15.96 4.71 7.70
CA PHE A 175 14.51 4.48 7.65
C PHE A 175 13.74 5.79 7.46
N GLU A 176 14.13 6.84 8.17
CA GLU A 176 13.45 8.15 8.13
C GLU A 176 13.46 8.74 6.72
N GLU A 177 14.63 8.80 6.07
CA GLU A 177 14.75 9.34 4.71
C GLU A 177 13.94 8.53 3.70
N HIS A 178 13.98 7.19 3.80
CA HIS A 178 13.20 6.33 2.93
C HIS A 178 11.69 6.50 3.15
N ALA A 179 11.25 6.49 4.41
CA ALA A 179 9.85 6.67 4.77
C ALA A 179 9.32 8.04 4.31
N ARG A 180 10.07 9.12 4.53
CA ARG A 180 9.67 10.46 4.09
C ARG A 180 9.63 10.60 2.58
N MET A 181 10.59 10.03 1.87
CA MET A 181 10.58 10.03 0.40
C MET A 181 9.36 9.28 -0.15
N MET A 182 9.02 8.13 0.43
CA MET A 182 7.81 7.38 0.05
C MET A 182 6.53 8.13 0.42
N VAL A 183 6.51 8.87 1.54
CA VAL A 183 5.40 9.77 1.92
C VAL A 183 5.24 10.91 0.91
N ASP A 184 6.34 11.55 0.50
CA ASP A 184 6.30 12.63 -0.48
C ASP A 184 5.72 12.15 -1.83
N LEU A 185 6.09 10.95 -2.27
CA LEU A 185 5.53 10.33 -3.48
C LEU A 185 4.03 10.03 -3.35
N GLN A 186 3.55 9.67 -2.15
CA GLN A 186 2.12 9.48 -1.89
C GLN A 186 1.34 10.79 -1.99
N VAL A 187 1.86 11.86 -1.38
CA VAL A 187 1.25 13.20 -1.43
C VAL A 187 1.18 13.69 -2.87
N LEU A 188 2.24 13.49 -3.66
CA LEU A 188 2.25 13.83 -5.08
C LEU A 188 1.25 13.01 -5.89
N ALA A 189 1.12 11.70 -5.60
CA ALA A 189 0.13 10.86 -6.26
C ALA A 189 -1.30 11.36 -6.04
N PHE A 190 -1.62 11.86 -4.83
CA PHE A 190 -2.90 12.50 -4.54
C PHE A 190 -3.04 13.86 -5.21
N GLN A 191 -2.03 14.73 -5.12
CA GLN A 191 -2.05 16.07 -5.72
C GLN A 191 -2.21 16.04 -7.25
N ALA A 192 -1.55 15.08 -7.89
CA ALA A 192 -1.63 14.83 -9.33
C ALA A 192 -2.88 14.04 -9.74
N ASP A 193 -3.72 13.62 -8.78
CA ASP A 193 -4.92 12.84 -9.00
C ASP A 193 -4.69 11.52 -9.77
N LEU A 194 -3.59 10.84 -9.41
CA LEU A 194 -3.14 9.60 -10.05
C LEU A 194 -3.74 8.34 -9.41
N THR A 195 -4.15 8.41 -8.14
CA THR A 195 -4.83 7.32 -7.42
C THR A 195 -5.67 7.90 -6.28
N ARG A 196 -6.78 7.22 -5.95
CA ARG A 196 -7.57 7.48 -4.73
C ARG A 196 -7.23 6.54 -3.56
N VAL A 197 -6.51 5.45 -3.84
CA VAL A 197 -6.23 4.40 -2.84
C VAL A 197 -4.73 4.12 -2.79
N ILE A 198 -4.17 4.19 -1.58
CA ILE A 198 -2.77 3.87 -1.32
C ILE A 198 -2.72 2.95 -0.09
N THR A 199 -1.93 1.88 -0.18
CA THR A 199 -1.61 0.99 0.93
C THR A 199 -0.11 1.05 1.19
N PHE A 200 0.31 1.32 2.43
CA PHE A 200 1.71 1.50 2.78
C PHE A 200 2.13 0.62 3.96
N MET A 201 3.00 -0.36 3.70
CA MET A 201 3.59 -1.23 4.72
C MET A 201 4.92 -0.66 5.22
N MET A 202 4.87 0.08 6.34
CA MET A 202 6.06 0.70 6.94
C MET A 202 7.08 -0.31 7.48
N SER A 203 6.63 -1.47 7.96
CA SER A 203 7.53 -2.54 8.42
C SER A 203 6.81 -3.89 8.33
N ARG A 204 7.55 -4.94 7.99
CA ARG A 204 7.07 -6.33 7.99
C ARG A 204 7.08 -6.89 9.41
N GLU A 205 6.17 -7.82 9.72
CA GLU A 205 6.10 -8.50 11.04
C GLU A 205 7.44 -9.11 11.49
N VAL A 206 8.21 -9.62 10.53
CA VAL A 206 9.49 -10.29 10.76
C VAL A 206 10.66 -9.48 10.22
N SER A 207 10.51 -8.16 10.20
CA SER A 207 11.55 -7.24 9.73
C SER A 207 12.85 -7.42 10.53
N PRO A 208 13.97 -7.78 9.88
CA PRO A 208 15.27 -7.86 10.52
C PRO A 208 15.95 -6.47 10.64
N ARG A 209 15.26 -5.40 10.23
CA ARG A 209 15.79 -4.04 10.21
C ARG A 209 16.20 -3.59 11.61
N THR A 210 17.35 -2.94 11.69
CA THR A 210 17.86 -2.23 12.87
C THR A 210 17.69 -0.73 12.66
N TYR A 211 17.81 0.08 13.72
CA TYR A 211 17.68 1.54 13.68
C TYR A 211 18.89 2.23 14.33
N PRO A 212 20.08 2.20 13.69
CA PRO A 212 21.29 2.83 14.22
C PRO A 212 21.14 4.32 14.50
N GLU A 213 20.33 5.03 13.71
CA GLU A 213 19.98 6.45 13.88
C GLU A 213 19.28 6.73 15.21
N LEU A 214 18.64 5.72 15.80
CA LEU A 214 18.04 5.78 17.14
C LEU A 214 18.96 5.21 18.22
N GLY A 215 20.16 4.73 17.86
CA GLY A 215 21.04 3.98 18.75
C GLY A 215 20.49 2.58 19.09
N ILE A 216 19.68 1.99 18.22
CA ILE A 216 19.05 0.67 18.41
C ILE A 216 19.66 -0.31 17.40
N PRO A 217 20.71 -1.07 17.78
CA PRO A 217 21.32 -2.08 16.91
C PRO A 217 20.53 -3.39 16.86
N ASP A 218 19.53 -3.55 17.72
CA ASP A 218 18.68 -4.74 17.80
C ASP A 218 17.71 -4.81 16.60
N PRO A 219 17.50 -5.99 15.97
CA PRO A 219 16.48 -6.15 14.93
C PRO A 219 15.07 -5.89 15.47
N HIS A 220 14.24 -5.18 14.70
CA HIS A 220 12.86 -4.81 15.09
C HIS A 220 12.05 -6.00 15.58
N HIS A 221 11.99 -7.07 14.78
CA HIS A 221 11.24 -8.27 15.14
C HIS A 221 11.73 -8.89 16.45
N GLY A 222 13.05 -9.05 16.61
CA GLY A 222 13.64 -9.61 17.82
C GLY A 222 13.36 -8.74 19.06
N LEU A 223 13.36 -7.42 18.90
CA LEU A 223 13.05 -6.48 19.97
C LEU A 223 11.60 -6.56 20.44
N SER A 224 10.67 -6.96 19.57
CA SER A 224 9.26 -7.18 19.94
C SER A 224 9.07 -8.34 20.94
N HIS A 225 9.99 -9.31 20.97
CA HIS A 225 10.04 -10.39 21.98
C HIS A 225 10.81 -9.95 23.23
N HIS A 226 10.36 -8.85 23.84
CA HIS A 226 11.10 -8.14 24.89
C HIS A 226 11.24 -8.91 26.22
N GLN A 227 10.49 -10.01 26.43
CA GLN A 227 10.51 -10.83 27.65
C GLN A 227 10.27 -10.02 28.94
N ASN A 228 9.44 -8.97 28.86
CA ASN A 228 9.21 -8.01 29.94
C ASN A 228 10.47 -7.31 30.48
N ARG A 229 11.56 -7.26 29.70
CA ARG A 229 12.78 -6.53 30.07
C ARG A 229 12.59 -5.04 29.85
N PRO A 230 12.70 -4.18 30.89
CA PRO A 230 12.40 -2.74 30.76
C PRO A 230 13.23 -2.02 29.70
N GLU A 231 14.51 -2.38 29.55
CA GLU A 231 15.41 -1.80 28.54
C GLU A 231 14.92 -2.08 27.11
N GLN A 232 14.49 -3.31 26.84
CA GLN A 232 13.98 -3.70 25.50
C GLN A 232 12.65 -3.03 25.21
N MET A 233 11.77 -2.94 26.20
CA MET A 233 10.50 -2.20 26.08
C MET A 233 10.73 -0.72 25.82
N ALA A 234 11.72 -0.10 26.46
CA ALA A 234 12.05 1.31 26.22
C ALA A 234 12.58 1.55 24.80
N LYS A 235 13.44 0.66 24.28
CA LYS A 235 13.89 0.70 22.88
C LYS A 235 12.71 0.52 21.91
N LEU A 236 11.83 -0.45 22.17
CA LEU A 236 10.65 -0.71 21.33
C LEU A 236 9.69 0.48 21.33
N ALA A 237 9.46 1.11 22.48
CA ALA A 237 8.65 2.33 22.58
C ALA A 237 9.27 3.49 21.77
N LYS A 238 10.59 3.68 21.83
CA LYS A 238 11.31 4.68 21.03
C LYS A 238 11.17 4.42 19.53
N LEU A 239 11.26 3.16 19.10
CA LEU A 239 11.06 2.74 17.72
C LEU A 239 9.62 2.99 17.25
N ASN A 240 8.62 2.59 18.05
CA ASN A 240 7.21 2.83 17.74
C ASN A 240 6.90 4.34 17.63
N GLN A 241 7.47 5.16 18.52
CA GLN A 241 7.36 6.61 18.43
C GLN A 241 7.96 7.15 17.13
N HIS A 242 9.08 6.60 16.67
CA HIS A 242 9.72 6.97 15.41
C HIS A 242 8.90 6.56 14.17
N HIS A 243 8.16 5.45 14.21
CA HIS A 243 7.19 5.11 13.16
C HIS A 243 6.01 6.09 13.16
N ILE A 244 5.44 6.38 14.33
CA ILE A 244 4.33 7.33 14.46
C ILE A 244 4.73 8.74 13.99
N SER A 245 5.99 9.16 14.19
CA SER A 245 6.45 10.47 13.68
C SER A 245 6.44 10.57 12.15
N GLN A 246 6.53 9.45 11.41
CA GLN A 246 6.39 9.49 9.95
C GLN A 246 4.93 9.65 9.53
N ILE A 247 3.98 9.14 10.32
CA ILE A 247 2.54 9.39 10.12
C ILE A 247 2.22 10.86 10.42
N ALA A 248 2.82 11.44 11.46
CA ALA A 248 2.71 12.87 11.73
C ALA A 248 3.23 13.70 10.55
N TYR A 249 4.42 13.38 10.04
CA TYR A 249 4.99 14.02 8.85
C TYR A 249 4.04 13.91 7.63
N PHE A 250 3.45 12.73 7.39
CA PHE A 250 2.49 12.56 6.30
C PHE A 250 1.26 13.46 6.45
N MET A 251 0.67 13.53 7.66
CA MET A 251 -0.47 14.41 7.92
C MET A 251 -0.10 15.89 7.78
N GLU A 252 1.09 16.30 8.21
CA GLU A 252 1.59 17.67 8.02
C GLU A 252 1.72 18.02 6.53
N LYS A 253 2.26 17.11 5.71
CA LYS A 253 2.37 17.30 4.26
C LYS A 253 1.00 17.41 3.60
N LEU A 254 0.05 16.56 3.99
CA LEU A 254 -1.33 16.60 3.47
C LEU A 254 -2.04 17.91 3.86
N ALA A 255 -1.86 18.38 5.09
CA ALA A 255 -2.42 19.65 5.57
C ALA A 255 -1.76 20.87 4.87
N ALA A 256 -0.50 20.76 4.51
CA ALA A 256 0.22 21.82 3.80
C ALA A 256 -0.08 21.85 2.29
N THR A 257 -0.79 20.86 1.75
CA THR A 257 -1.08 20.73 0.31
C THR A 257 -2.53 21.12 0.03
N PRO A 258 -2.79 22.25 -0.65
CA PRO A 258 -4.15 22.67 -0.99
C PRO A 258 -4.85 21.69 -1.93
N ASP A 259 -6.16 21.48 -1.72
CA ASP A 259 -7.04 20.71 -2.60
C ASP A 259 -8.48 21.25 -2.52
N GLY A 260 -8.94 21.86 -3.62
CA GLY A 260 -10.22 22.58 -3.67
C GLY A 260 -10.31 23.71 -2.64
N ASP A 261 -11.38 23.70 -1.85
CA ASP A 261 -11.63 24.69 -0.79
C ASP A 261 -10.87 24.41 0.53
N GLY A 262 -10.07 23.34 0.57
CA GLY A 262 -9.34 22.90 1.76
C GLY A 262 -7.97 22.35 1.42
N THR A 263 -7.58 21.30 2.14
CA THR A 263 -6.29 20.63 2.01
C THR A 263 -6.50 19.15 1.70
N LEU A 264 -5.47 18.46 1.21
CA LEU A 264 -5.56 17.01 1.03
C LEU A 264 -5.94 16.29 2.33
N LEU A 265 -5.50 16.79 3.50
CA LEU A 265 -5.87 16.19 4.79
C LEU A 265 -7.38 16.23 5.06
N ASP A 266 -8.07 17.26 4.57
CA ASP A 266 -9.52 17.38 4.70
C ASP A 266 -10.27 16.36 3.84
N GLN A 267 -9.66 15.94 2.72
CA GLN A 267 -10.28 15.05 1.73
C GLN A 267 -10.00 13.56 2.03
N VAL A 268 -8.82 13.22 2.54
CA VAL A 268 -8.42 11.82 2.72
C VAL A 268 -8.96 11.20 4.01
N LEU A 269 -9.03 9.86 3.99
CA LEU A 269 -9.18 9.00 5.16
C LEU A 269 -7.90 8.17 5.34
N ILE A 270 -7.34 8.17 6.53
CA ILE A 270 -6.12 7.43 6.88
C ILE A 270 -6.45 6.44 8.00
N GLN A 271 -6.25 5.15 7.74
CA GLN A 271 -6.23 4.10 8.76
C GLN A 271 -4.78 3.64 8.98
N TYR A 272 -4.28 3.78 10.21
CA TYR A 272 -2.94 3.32 10.60
C TYR A 272 -3.03 2.34 11.77
N GLY A 273 -2.27 1.25 11.72
CA GLY A 273 -2.23 0.27 12.79
C GLY A 273 -1.49 -1.00 12.41
N CYS A 274 -1.68 -2.05 13.21
CA CYS A 274 -1.11 -3.37 12.97
C CYS A 274 -2.04 -4.47 13.49
N GLY A 275 -1.84 -5.71 13.02
CA GLY A 275 -2.63 -6.87 13.44
C GLY A 275 -2.15 -7.60 14.70
N ILE A 276 -1.19 -7.02 15.44
CA ILE A 276 -0.68 -7.56 16.72
C ILE A 276 -0.55 -6.40 17.72
N SER A 277 -1.28 -6.47 18.84
CA SER A 277 -1.23 -5.43 19.88
C SER A 277 -0.04 -5.60 20.84
N ASP A 278 0.41 -6.83 21.05
CA ASP A 278 1.60 -7.16 21.85
C ASP A 278 2.42 -8.23 21.13
N GLY A 279 3.62 -7.86 20.67
CA GLY A 279 4.53 -8.76 19.95
C GLY A 279 5.18 -9.84 20.82
N ASN A 280 5.33 -9.59 22.12
CA ASN A 280 5.92 -10.55 23.05
C ASN A 280 4.96 -11.71 23.35
N GLN A 281 3.67 -11.40 23.50
CA GLN A 281 2.60 -12.37 23.75
C GLN A 281 1.88 -12.84 22.48
N HIS A 282 2.11 -12.19 21.33
CA HIS A 282 1.38 -12.37 20.08
C HIS A 282 -0.13 -12.15 20.23
N LEU A 283 -0.53 -11.09 20.95
CA LEU A 283 -1.95 -10.79 21.13
C LEU A 283 -2.56 -10.19 19.86
N HIS A 284 -3.73 -10.70 19.48
CA HIS A 284 -4.49 -10.29 18.28
C HIS A 284 -5.77 -9.50 18.64
N VAL A 285 -5.88 -9.06 19.88
CA VAL A 285 -7.02 -8.32 20.45
C VAL A 285 -6.59 -6.94 20.89
N ASN A 286 -7.51 -5.99 21.00
CA ASN A 286 -7.21 -4.60 21.39
C ASN A 286 -6.14 -3.96 20.48
N LEU A 287 -6.30 -4.13 19.18
CA LEU A 287 -5.34 -3.63 18.19
C LEU A 287 -5.21 -2.10 18.27
N PRO A 288 -3.98 -1.55 18.20
CA PRO A 288 -3.78 -0.11 18.13
C PRO A 288 -4.16 0.37 16.72
N VAL A 289 -5.26 1.12 16.61
CA VAL A 289 -5.73 1.68 15.35
C VAL A 289 -5.97 3.17 15.49
N LEU A 290 -5.36 3.94 14.60
CA LEU A 290 -5.56 5.37 14.42
C LEU A 290 -6.37 5.59 13.13
N VAL A 291 -7.44 6.37 13.24
CA VAL A 291 -8.18 6.90 12.10
C VAL A 291 -8.02 8.42 12.08
N ALA A 292 -7.57 8.96 10.96
CA ALA A 292 -7.27 10.38 10.79
C ALA A 292 -7.70 10.89 9.40
N GLY A 293 -7.69 12.21 9.23
CA GLY A 293 -8.19 12.89 8.04
C GLY A 293 -9.66 13.32 8.15
N GLY A 294 -10.08 14.18 7.22
CA GLY A 294 -11.43 14.75 7.20
C GLY A 294 -12.46 13.91 6.44
N ALA A 295 -12.02 13.02 5.53
CA ALA A 295 -12.89 12.24 4.65
C ALA A 295 -13.96 13.10 3.94
N ALA A 296 -13.56 14.29 3.47
CA ALA A 296 -14.42 15.33 2.92
C ALA A 296 -15.56 15.75 3.87
N GLY A 297 -15.22 15.95 5.15
CA GLY A 297 -16.14 16.40 6.20
C GLY A 297 -16.99 15.29 6.85
N ARG A 298 -16.83 14.03 6.44
CA ARG A 298 -17.58 12.89 7.01
C ARG A 298 -17.06 12.50 8.39
N ILE A 299 -15.78 12.71 8.66
CA ILE A 299 -15.15 12.36 9.94
C ILE A 299 -14.82 13.61 10.76
N LYS A 300 -15.33 13.66 11.99
CA LYS A 300 -15.09 14.79 12.92
C LYS A 300 -13.78 14.70 13.72
N GLY A 301 -13.19 13.50 13.83
CA GLY A 301 -11.97 13.28 14.63
C GLY A 301 -12.16 13.52 16.14
N GLY A 302 -11.06 13.75 16.87
CA GLY A 302 -11.06 14.20 18.27
C GLY A 302 -11.61 13.23 19.31
N ARG A 303 -11.62 11.92 19.03
CA ARG A 303 -12.20 10.88 19.89
C ARG A 303 -11.19 9.78 20.19
N HIS A 304 -11.28 9.24 21.39
CA HIS A 304 -10.68 7.95 21.75
C HIS A 304 -11.81 6.98 22.08
N LEU A 305 -11.94 5.92 21.28
CA LEU A 305 -13.03 4.97 21.39
C LEU A 305 -12.50 3.64 21.91
N ARG A 306 -12.98 3.23 23.09
CA ARG A 306 -12.84 1.85 23.57
C ARG A 306 -14.12 1.10 23.22
N VAL A 307 -14.01 0.14 22.31
CA VAL A 307 -15.11 -0.72 21.90
C VAL A 307 -15.24 -1.94 22.82
N ALA A 308 -16.35 -2.68 22.68
CA ALA A 308 -16.54 -3.94 23.40
C ALA A 308 -15.45 -4.96 23.02
N GLU A 309 -15.12 -5.85 23.94
CA GLU A 309 -14.22 -6.97 23.66
C GLU A 309 -14.75 -7.82 22.49
N GLU A 310 -13.84 -8.45 21.75
CA GLU A 310 -14.16 -9.24 20.56
C GLU A 310 -14.88 -8.47 19.42
N THR A 311 -14.89 -7.13 19.46
CA THR A 311 -15.36 -6.33 18.31
C THR A 311 -14.40 -6.50 17.13
N PRO A 312 -14.84 -7.01 15.98
CA PRO A 312 -13.97 -7.18 14.83
C PRO A 312 -13.49 -5.84 14.27
N LEU A 313 -12.18 -5.74 13.95
CA LEU A 313 -11.63 -4.58 13.23
C LEU A 313 -12.37 -4.33 11.90
N THR A 314 -12.87 -5.39 11.26
CA THR A 314 -13.61 -5.30 10.00
C THR A 314 -14.91 -4.49 10.12
N ASN A 315 -15.45 -4.28 11.32
CA ASN A 315 -16.60 -3.39 11.50
C ASN A 315 -16.22 -1.92 11.26
N LEU A 316 -15.02 -1.51 11.70
CA LEU A 316 -14.47 -0.19 11.42
C LEU A 316 -14.23 -0.04 9.91
N GLN A 317 -13.54 -1.01 9.31
CA GLN A 317 -13.21 -1.02 7.88
C GLN A 317 -14.46 -1.00 7.00
N LEU A 318 -15.52 -1.73 7.39
CA LEU A 318 -16.80 -1.67 6.70
C LEU A 318 -17.45 -0.28 6.82
N ALA A 319 -17.41 0.32 8.00
CA ALA A 319 -17.94 1.68 8.20
C ALA A 319 -17.19 2.70 7.33
N GLU A 320 -15.86 2.61 7.28
CA GLU A 320 -15.01 3.44 6.42
C GLU A 320 -15.38 3.25 4.93
N LEU A 321 -15.56 2.02 4.44
CA LEU A 321 -15.98 1.76 3.06
C LEU A 321 -17.38 2.32 2.74
N LEU A 322 -18.33 2.20 3.67
CA LEU A 322 -19.71 2.67 3.49
C LEU A 322 -19.81 4.20 3.51
N GLU A 323 -18.98 4.89 4.28
CA GLU A 323 -18.95 6.35 4.27
C GLU A 323 -18.41 6.93 2.95
N HIS A 324 -17.69 6.12 2.14
CA HIS A 324 -17.16 6.49 0.82
C HIS A 324 -17.99 5.99 -0.38
N GLY A 325 -19.03 5.18 -0.16
CA GLY A 325 -19.94 4.71 -1.22
C GLY A 325 -21.20 5.55 -1.26
N GLU A 326 -21.41 6.28 -2.35
CA GLU A 326 -22.75 6.79 -2.72
C GLU A 326 -23.63 5.67 -3.28
#